data_AF-A0A1I5CTK2-F1
#
_entry.id   AF-A0A1I5CTK2-F1
#
_cell.length_a   1.000
_cell.length_b   1.000
_cell.length_c   1.000
_cell.angle_alpha   90.00
_cell.angle_beta   90.00
_cell.angle_gamma   90.00
#
_symmetry.space_group_name_H-M   'P 1'
#
loop_
_entity.id
_entity.type
_entity.pdbx_description
1 polymer ?
#
loop_
_entity_poly.entity_id
_entity_poly.type
_entity_poly.pdbx_seq_one_letter_code
_entity_poly.pdbx_strand_id
1 'polypeptide(L)'
;MAVFAIPNPKKTLNVDISIDRVKESVKNITFLHSKYRFHSSNEIFNQYTYESYEFLSLGVYIDINLNSISENKTEITVEIRRKMGTFNESHEVTHANQHIFNIVNYIAQLTAMSTDEIIKLKSQQSQNVPPIIKSRKEKNMAAILSFFLGGLGIHRFYLGQTMMGVFYLIFCWTLIPSFIAFIDFFAFVFMSQNKFDLKYNR
;
A
#
# COMPACT_ATOMS: atom_id res chain seq x y z
N MET A 1 -30.44 5.72 -17.42
CA MET A 1 -29.60 6.93 -17.32
C MET A 1 -28.24 6.56 -17.87
N ALA A 2 -27.82 7.11 -19.01
CA ALA A 2 -26.51 6.81 -19.58
C ALA A 2 -25.45 7.36 -18.62
N VAL A 3 -24.64 6.49 -18.03
CA VAL A 3 -23.46 6.90 -17.26
C VAL A 3 -22.47 7.45 -18.29
N PHE A 4 -22.29 8.77 -18.32
CA PHE A 4 -21.32 9.40 -19.21
C PHE A 4 -19.92 9.01 -18.75
N ALA A 5 -19.30 8.05 -19.44
CA ALA A 5 -17.93 7.64 -19.20
C ALA A 5 -16.98 8.59 -19.91
N ILE A 6 -16.08 9.20 -19.16
CA ILE A 6 -14.96 9.97 -19.66
C ILE A 6 -13.85 8.99 -20.05
N PRO A 7 -13.18 9.16 -21.21
CA PRO A 7 -12.07 8.32 -21.60
C PRO A 7 -10.89 8.40 -20.62
N ASN A 8 -10.09 7.33 -20.58
CA ASN A 8 -8.88 7.27 -19.77
C ASN A 8 -7.92 8.41 -20.11
N PRO A 9 -7.50 9.24 -19.13
CA PRO A 9 -6.53 10.28 -19.35
C PRO A 9 -5.20 9.68 -19.83
N LYS A 10 -4.70 10.22 -20.94
CA LYS A 10 -3.50 9.72 -21.62
C LYS A 10 -2.63 10.87 -22.09
N LYS A 11 -1.31 10.73 -21.93
CA LYS A 11 -0.33 11.69 -22.43
C LYS A 11 0.84 10.96 -23.07
N THR A 12 1.21 11.41 -24.27
CA THR A 12 2.39 10.95 -24.99
C THR A 12 3.41 12.09 -25.06
N LEU A 13 4.68 11.75 -24.84
CA LEU A 13 5.82 12.67 -24.86
C LEU A 13 7.01 12.02 -25.57
N ASN A 14 7.75 12.82 -26.32
CA ASN A 14 8.96 12.39 -27.02
C ASN A 14 10.17 12.96 -26.30
N VAL A 15 11.12 12.10 -25.94
CA VAL A 15 12.36 12.47 -25.26
C VAL A 15 13.55 12.02 -26.06
N ASP A 16 14.58 12.86 -26.15
CA ASP A 16 15.83 12.55 -26.86
C ASP A 16 16.78 11.76 -25.93
N ILE A 17 16.30 10.62 -25.44
CA ILE A 17 17.00 9.68 -24.57
C ILE A 17 16.79 8.27 -25.13
N SER A 18 17.81 7.40 -25.03
CA SER A 18 17.71 6.01 -25.43
C SER A 18 16.67 5.24 -24.60
N ILE A 19 16.00 4.28 -25.24
CA ILE A 19 14.90 3.54 -24.61
C ILE A 19 15.39 2.76 -23.38
N ASP A 20 16.61 2.25 -23.38
CA ASP A 20 17.15 1.45 -22.28
C ASP A 20 17.31 2.27 -20.99
N ARG A 21 17.78 3.52 -21.12
CA ARG A 21 17.90 4.43 -19.97
C ARG A 21 16.53 4.82 -19.42
N VAL A 22 15.54 5.00 -20.30
CA VAL A 22 14.16 5.27 -19.89
C VAL A 22 13.56 4.04 -19.21
N LYS A 23 13.78 2.82 -19.72
CA LYS A 23 13.34 1.56 -19.08
C LYS A 23 13.91 1.42 -17.67
N GLU A 24 15.20 1.66 -17.50
CA GLU A 24 15.85 1.62 -16.19
C GLU A 24 15.21 2.63 -15.23
N SER A 25 14.96 3.84 -15.70
CA SER A 25 14.29 4.89 -14.93
C SER A 25 12.87 4.47 -14.54
N VAL A 26 12.09 3.93 -15.48
CA VAL A 26 10.72 3.48 -15.22
C VAL A 26 10.67 2.33 -14.21
N LYS A 27 11.64 1.40 -14.21
CA LYS A 27 11.73 0.32 -13.22
C LYS A 27 12.01 0.81 -11.80
N ASN A 28 12.60 2.00 -11.67
CA ASN A 28 13.07 2.54 -10.41
C ASN A 28 12.12 3.58 -9.77
N ILE A 29 10.95 3.86 -10.38
CA ILE A 29 9.98 4.86 -9.87
C ILE A 29 9.56 4.57 -8.41
N THR A 30 9.40 3.30 -8.03
CA THR A 30 9.01 2.90 -6.66
C THR A 30 9.99 3.40 -5.58
N PHE A 31 11.27 3.59 -5.94
CA PHE A 31 12.31 4.03 -5.00
C PHE A 31 12.22 5.52 -4.66
N LEU A 32 11.70 6.35 -5.58
CA LEU A 32 11.51 7.78 -5.35
C LEU A 32 10.30 8.08 -4.46
N HIS A 33 9.21 7.33 -4.64
CA HIS A 33 7.97 7.65 -3.95
C HIS A 33 7.09 6.41 -3.69
N SER A 34 6.80 6.13 -2.42
CA SER A 34 6.05 4.95 -1.96
C SER A 34 4.58 4.90 -2.39
N LYS A 35 4.02 6.03 -2.85
CA LYS A 35 2.65 6.11 -3.40
C LYS A 35 2.43 5.22 -4.62
N TYR A 36 3.44 5.07 -5.47
CA TYR A 36 3.34 4.31 -6.72
C TYR A 36 3.98 2.94 -6.51
N ARG A 37 3.15 1.89 -6.52
CA ARG A 37 3.61 0.52 -6.35
C ARG A 37 3.68 -0.16 -7.70
N PHE A 38 4.77 -0.86 -7.96
CA PHE A 38 4.89 -1.67 -9.17
C PHE A 38 3.85 -2.80 -9.14
N HIS A 39 3.09 -2.95 -10.22
CA HIS A 39 2.04 -3.98 -10.35
C HIS A 39 2.47 -5.09 -11.30
N SER A 40 2.84 -4.75 -12.53
CA SER A 40 3.30 -5.72 -13.53
C SER A 40 4.15 -5.04 -14.60
N SER A 41 4.93 -5.83 -15.34
CA SER A 41 5.56 -5.38 -16.58
C SER A 41 5.44 -6.43 -17.67
N ASN A 42 5.48 -5.96 -18.91
CA ASN A 42 5.69 -6.78 -20.09
C ASN A 42 6.90 -6.23 -20.83
N GLU A 43 8.04 -6.92 -20.69
CA GLU A 43 9.31 -6.49 -21.31
C GLU A 43 9.28 -6.62 -22.85
N ILE A 44 8.41 -7.44 -23.43
CA ILE A 44 8.26 -7.58 -24.89
C ILE A 44 7.61 -6.33 -25.47
N PHE A 45 6.56 -5.83 -24.82
CA PHE A 45 5.85 -4.62 -25.23
C PHE A 45 6.39 -3.33 -24.60
N ASN A 46 7.46 -3.42 -23.79
CA ASN A 46 8.00 -2.32 -22.97
C ASN A 46 6.89 -1.56 -22.20
N GLN A 47 5.96 -2.33 -21.64
CA GLN A 47 4.83 -1.82 -20.88
C GLN A 47 5.07 -2.07 -19.39
N TYR A 48 4.90 -1.03 -18.58
CA TYR A 48 5.07 -1.08 -17.14
C TYR A 48 3.82 -0.52 -16.46
N THR A 49 3.19 -1.33 -15.63
CA THR A 49 1.97 -0.95 -14.90
C THR A 49 2.31 -0.70 -13.45
N TYR A 50 1.98 0.50 -12.99
CA TYR A 50 2.00 0.90 -11.59
C TYR A 50 0.59 1.03 -11.06
N GLU A 51 0.45 0.94 -9.74
CA GLU A 51 -0.80 1.23 -9.07
C GLU A 51 -0.63 2.28 -7.98
N SER A 52 -1.66 3.10 -7.81
CA SER A 52 -1.75 4.07 -6.72
C SER A 52 -3.16 4.05 -6.15
N TYR A 53 -3.28 4.04 -4.82
CA TYR A 53 -4.55 4.30 -4.15
C TYR A 53 -4.84 5.80 -4.11
N GLU A 54 -6.12 6.15 -4.15
CA GLU A 54 -6.60 7.52 -4.03
C GLU A 54 -7.62 7.59 -2.89
N PHE A 55 -7.81 8.79 -2.34
CA PHE A 55 -8.80 8.98 -1.28
C PHE A 55 -10.21 8.69 -1.82
N LEU A 56 -10.97 7.88 -1.09
CA LEU A 56 -12.35 7.47 -1.43
C LEU A 56 -12.49 6.64 -2.73
N SER A 57 -11.40 6.14 -3.31
CA SER A 57 -11.46 5.25 -4.48
C SER A 57 -10.54 4.03 -4.32
N LEU A 58 -10.80 2.97 -5.09
CA LEU A 58 -9.90 1.81 -5.16
C LEU A 58 -8.56 2.14 -5.85
N GLY A 59 -8.43 3.36 -6.38
CA GLY A 59 -7.22 3.88 -7.01
C GLY A 59 -7.21 3.72 -8.53
N VAL A 60 -6.01 3.91 -9.07
CA VAL A 60 -5.73 3.88 -10.51
C VAL A 60 -4.57 2.94 -10.82
N TYR A 61 -4.61 2.38 -12.03
CA TYR A 61 -3.45 1.84 -12.72
C TYR A 61 -2.84 2.93 -13.59
N ILE A 62 -1.53 3.00 -13.59
CA ILE A 62 -0.71 3.89 -14.42
C ILE A 62 0.06 2.98 -15.37
N ASP A 63 -0.33 2.97 -16.63
CA ASP A 63 0.34 2.21 -17.67
C ASP A 63 1.34 3.11 -18.40
N ILE A 64 2.61 2.72 -18.37
CA ILE A 64 3.71 3.40 -19.03
C ILE A 64 4.17 2.52 -20.18
N ASN A 65 3.92 2.96 -21.41
CA ASN A 65 4.35 2.30 -22.63
C ASN A 65 5.53 3.05 -23.24
N LEU A 66 6.58 2.32 -23.58
CA LEU A 66 7.79 2.88 -24.19
C LEU A 66 7.97 2.38 -25.61
N ASN A 67 8.14 3.31 -26.55
CA ASN A 67 8.42 2.98 -27.95
C ASN A 67 9.69 3.69 -28.42
N SER A 68 10.52 3.00 -29.19
CA SER A 68 11.75 3.59 -29.74
C SER A 68 11.43 4.27 -31.07
N ILE A 69 11.63 5.58 -31.15
CA ILE A 69 11.53 6.33 -32.42
C ILE A 69 12.87 6.26 -33.16
N SER A 70 13.99 6.36 -32.44
CA SER A 70 15.35 6.18 -32.94
C SER A 70 16.28 5.73 -31.82
N GLU A 71 17.55 5.42 -32.11
CA GLU A 71 18.52 4.95 -31.10
C GLU A 71 18.59 5.84 -29.85
N ASN A 72 18.47 7.16 -30.05
CA ASN A 72 18.54 8.16 -28.98
C ASN A 72 17.21 8.90 -28.78
N LYS A 73 16.08 8.36 -29.24
CA LYS A 73 14.77 9.00 -29.08
C LYS A 73 13.68 8.01 -28.72
N THR A 74 13.02 8.29 -27.61
CA THR A 74 11.98 7.44 -27.04
C THR A 74 10.66 8.18 -26.95
N GLU A 75 9.58 7.52 -27.34
CA GLU A 75 8.22 7.94 -27.06
C GLU A 75 7.75 7.27 -25.76
N ILE A 76 7.34 8.08 -24.79
CA ILE A 76 6.78 7.64 -23.53
C ILE A 76 5.30 7.97 -23.55
N THR A 77 4.45 6.95 -23.39
CA THR A 77 3.01 7.11 -23.30
C THR A 77 2.54 6.68 -21.92
N VAL A 78 1.97 7.60 -21.16
CA VAL A 78 1.38 7.35 -19.85
C VAL A 78 -0.13 7.40 -19.95
N GLU A 79 -0.81 6.32 -19.59
CA GLU A 79 -2.26 6.20 -19.54
C GLU A 79 -2.71 5.86 -18.12
N ILE A 80 -3.77 6.53 -17.64
CA ILE A 80 -4.36 6.29 -16.32
C ILE A 80 -5.68 5.55 -16.49
N ARG A 81 -5.79 4.38 -15.88
CA ARG A 81 -7.02 3.58 -15.85
C ARG A 81 -7.54 3.46 -14.42
N ARG A 82 -8.86 3.50 -14.25
CA ARG A 82 -9.45 3.21 -12.94
C ARG A 82 -9.29 1.73 -12.60
N LYS A 83 -8.99 1.41 -11.34
CA LYS A 83 -9.04 0.02 -10.87
C LYS A 83 -10.46 -0.54 -10.86
N MET A 84 -11.45 0.34 -10.67
CA MET A 84 -12.86 0.00 -10.62
C MET A 84 -13.70 1.11 -11.25
N GLY A 85 -14.68 0.71 -12.06
CA GLY A 85 -15.57 1.63 -12.76
C GLY A 85 -14.88 2.38 -13.91
N THR A 86 -15.43 3.53 -14.25
CA THR A 86 -14.93 4.43 -15.30
C THR A 86 -14.71 5.81 -14.70
N PHE A 87 -13.93 6.66 -15.38
CA PHE A 87 -13.95 8.09 -15.08
C PHE A 87 -15.33 8.65 -15.43
N ASN A 88 -15.94 9.37 -14.52
CA ASN A 88 -17.25 10.00 -14.73
C ASN A 88 -17.27 11.47 -14.29
N GLU A 89 -16.28 11.90 -13.51
CA GLU A 89 -16.21 13.25 -12.96
C GLU A 89 -14.92 13.98 -13.37
N SER A 90 -15.02 15.29 -13.61
CA SER A 90 -13.87 16.10 -14.05
C SER A 90 -12.74 16.19 -13.00
N HIS A 91 -13.08 16.09 -11.71
CA HIS A 91 -12.08 16.11 -10.65
C HIS A 91 -11.23 14.82 -10.64
N GLU A 92 -11.81 13.67 -11.00
CA GLU A 92 -11.06 12.41 -11.16
C GLU A 92 -10.05 12.52 -12.31
N VAL A 93 -10.46 13.14 -13.42
CA VAL A 93 -9.57 13.43 -14.56
C VAL A 93 -8.43 14.37 -14.15
N THR A 94 -8.73 15.35 -13.31
CA THR A 94 -7.71 16.28 -12.78
C THR A 94 -6.68 15.54 -11.92
N HIS A 95 -7.13 14.64 -11.02
CA HIS A 95 -6.25 13.79 -10.24
C HIS A 95 -5.41 12.86 -11.13
N ALA A 96 -6.01 12.25 -12.15
CA ALA A 96 -5.30 11.43 -13.13
C ALA A 96 -4.23 12.23 -13.88
N ASN A 97 -4.52 13.46 -14.30
CA ASN A 97 -3.52 14.34 -14.90
C ASN A 97 -2.38 14.68 -13.94
N GLN A 98 -2.66 14.85 -12.65
CA GLN A 98 -1.62 15.02 -11.64
C GLN A 98 -0.77 13.76 -11.45
N HIS A 99 -1.37 12.57 -11.56
CA HIS A 99 -0.62 11.32 -11.60
C HIS A 99 0.33 11.24 -12.80
N ILE A 100 -0.14 11.63 -14.00
CA ILE A 100 0.70 11.72 -15.20
C ILE A 100 1.87 12.67 -14.98
N PHE A 101 1.60 13.88 -14.49
CA PHE A 101 2.63 14.89 -14.23
C PHE A 101 3.71 14.38 -13.27
N ASN A 102 3.30 13.79 -12.14
CA ASN A 102 4.23 13.24 -11.16
C ASN A 102 5.10 12.12 -11.75
N ILE A 103 4.50 11.19 -12.51
CA ILE A 103 5.22 10.08 -13.14
C ILE A 103 6.26 10.59 -14.13
N VAL A 104 5.88 11.54 -14.99
CA VAL A 104 6.81 12.14 -15.94
C VAL A 104 7.95 12.85 -15.21
N ASN A 105 7.67 13.57 -14.12
CA ASN A 105 8.71 14.22 -13.31
C ASN A 105 9.65 13.20 -12.65
N TYR A 106 9.14 12.08 -12.14
CA TYR A 106 9.98 11.04 -11.55
C TYR A 106 10.84 10.34 -12.60
N ILE A 107 10.30 10.08 -13.78
CA ILE A 107 11.09 9.56 -14.91
C ILE A 107 12.18 10.57 -15.26
N ALA A 108 11.86 11.86 -15.38
CA ALA A 108 12.84 12.89 -15.67
C ALA A 108 13.95 12.95 -14.61
N GLN A 109 13.59 12.95 -13.32
CA GLN A 109 14.55 12.91 -12.22
C GLN A 109 15.45 11.68 -12.28
N LEU A 110 14.89 10.47 -12.47
CA LEU A 110 15.67 9.23 -12.56
C LEU A 110 16.56 9.18 -13.81
N THR A 111 16.09 9.70 -14.93
CA THR A 111 16.91 9.76 -16.15
C THR A 111 18.10 10.72 -15.98
N ALA A 112 17.93 11.78 -15.17
CA ALA A 112 18.99 12.76 -14.88
C ALA A 112 19.98 12.27 -13.82
N MET A 113 19.55 11.43 -12.87
CA MET A 113 20.41 10.83 -11.85
C MET A 113 21.47 9.91 -12.47
N SER A 114 22.63 9.82 -11.81
CA SER A 114 23.68 8.87 -12.18
C SER A 114 23.40 7.49 -11.61
N THR A 115 23.96 6.44 -12.21
CA THR A 115 23.79 5.06 -11.77
C THR A 115 24.20 4.84 -10.30
N ASP A 116 25.19 5.60 -9.81
CA ASP A 116 25.66 5.54 -8.42
C ASP A 116 24.63 6.08 -7.41
N GLU A 117 23.86 7.10 -7.79
CA GLU A 117 22.79 7.66 -6.96
C GLU A 117 21.60 6.69 -6.83
N ILE A 118 21.28 5.99 -7.92
CA ILE A 118 20.22 4.96 -7.94
C ILE A 118 20.58 3.80 -6.99
N ILE A 119 21.86 3.40 -6.95
CA ILE A 119 22.35 2.37 -6.02
C ILE A 119 22.22 2.84 -4.56
N LYS A 120 22.46 4.14 -4.30
CA LYS A 120 22.29 4.73 -2.96
C LYS A 120 20.82 4.74 -2.52
N LEU A 121 19.87 5.05 -3.41
CA LEU A 121 18.44 4.98 -3.12
C LEU A 121 17.98 3.56 -2.79
N LYS A 122 18.47 2.57 -3.54
CA LYS A 122 18.15 1.15 -3.32
C LYS A 122 18.66 0.65 -1.96
N SER A 123 19.86 1.06 -1.55
CA SER A 123 20.44 0.68 -0.25
C SER A 123 19.75 1.35 0.94
N GLN A 124 19.29 2.59 0.79
CA GLN A 124 18.52 3.31 1.82
C GLN A 124 17.16 2.65 2.10
N GLN A 125 16.47 2.10 1.09
CA GLN A 125 15.19 1.42 1.32
C GLN A 125 15.36 0.07 2.05
N SER A 126 16.48 -0.64 1.86
CA SER A 126 16.72 -1.94 2.48
C SER A 126 17.21 -1.86 3.94
N GLN A 127 17.80 -0.73 4.35
CA GLN A 127 18.29 -0.50 5.72
C GLN A 127 17.22 0.09 6.66
N ASN A 128 16.10 0.59 6.11
CA ASN A 128 14.99 1.19 6.87
C ASN A 128 13.87 0.20 7.22
N VAL A 129 14.14 -1.11 7.22
CA VAL A 129 13.25 -2.08 7.85
C VAL A 129 13.74 -2.21 9.30
N PRO A 130 13.13 -1.51 10.28
CA PRO A 130 13.49 -1.74 11.67
C PRO A 130 13.33 -3.23 11.94
N PRO A 131 14.23 -3.86 12.71
CA PRO A 131 14.03 -5.23 13.14
C PRO A 131 12.61 -5.31 13.70
N ILE A 132 11.82 -6.28 13.24
CA ILE A 132 10.46 -6.49 13.74
C ILE A 132 10.61 -6.98 15.18
N ILE A 133 10.82 -6.05 16.10
CA ILE A 133 10.79 -6.31 17.53
C ILE A 133 9.32 -6.60 17.80
N LYS A 134 8.99 -7.89 17.86
CA LYS A 134 7.66 -8.32 18.27
C LYS A 134 7.44 -7.78 19.68
N SER A 135 6.67 -6.71 19.78
CA SER A 135 6.33 -6.08 21.06
C SER A 135 5.78 -7.15 22.00
N ARG A 136 6.44 -7.34 23.14
CA ARG A 136 5.97 -8.26 24.17
C ARG A 136 4.64 -7.75 24.70
N LYS A 137 3.66 -8.63 24.79
CA LYS A 137 2.34 -8.32 25.35
C LYS A 137 2.43 -8.40 26.86
N GLU A 138 1.77 -7.48 27.54
CA GLU A 138 1.71 -7.38 28.98
C GLU A 138 0.41 -7.98 29.52
N LYS A 139 0.53 -8.81 30.56
CA LYS A 139 -0.61 -9.45 31.20
C LYS A 139 -1.59 -8.44 31.81
N ASN A 140 -1.05 -7.44 32.49
CA ASN A 140 -1.87 -6.43 33.18
C ASN A 140 -2.68 -5.59 32.17
N MET A 141 -2.07 -5.23 31.04
CA MET A 141 -2.76 -4.53 29.97
C MET A 141 -3.89 -5.39 29.38
N ALA A 142 -3.65 -6.69 29.15
CA ALA A 142 -4.69 -7.60 28.68
C ALA A 142 -5.88 -7.70 29.67
N ALA A 143 -5.61 -7.71 30.99
CA ALA A 143 -6.65 -7.71 32.02
C ALA A 143 -7.46 -6.40 32.05
N ILE A 144 -6.79 -5.25 32.03
CA ILE A 144 -7.47 -3.94 31.99
C ILE A 144 -8.37 -3.85 30.75
N LEU A 145 -7.84 -4.28 29.61
CA LEU A 145 -8.54 -4.24 28.33
C LEU A 145 -9.72 -5.22 28.29
N SER A 146 -9.63 -6.37 28.96
CA SER A 146 -10.75 -7.31 29.08
C SER A 146 -11.86 -6.79 30.00
N PHE A 147 -11.52 -5.99 31.02
CA PHE A 147 -12.52 -5.42 31.93
C PHE A 147 -13.28 -4.25 31.28
N PHE A 148 -12.56 -3.26 30.73
CA PHE A 148 -13.18 -2.04 30.19
C PHE A 148 -13.68 -2.20 28.75
N LEU A 149 -12.97 -2.96 27.92
CA LEU A 149 -13.25 -3.12 26.48
C LEU A 149 -13.51 -4.59 26.12
N GLY A 150 -13.96 -5.36 27.11
CA GLY A 150 -14.25 -6.79 27.00
C GLY A 150 -15.38 -7.11 26.04
N GLY A 151 -16.50 -6.39 26.15
CA GLY A 151 -17.68 -6.60 25.30
C GLY A 151 -17.43 -6.36 23.81
N LEU A 152 -16.43 -5.54 23.47
CA LEU A 152 -15.98 -5.33 22.09
C LEU A 152 -14.88 -6.31 21.64
N GLY A 153 -14.30 -7.09 22.56
CA GLY A 153 -13.24 -8.05 22.26
C GLY A 153 -11.85 -7.45 22.04
N ILE A 154 -11.61 -6.20 22.46
CA ILE A 154 -10.35 -5.47 22.16
C ILE A 154 -9.13 -6.16 22.79
N HIS A 155 -9.31 -6.82 23.93
CA HIS A 155 -8.28 -7.67 24.55
C HIS A 155 -7.86 -8.87 23.68
N ARG A 156 -8.74 -9.45 22.86
CA ARG A 156 -8.38 -10.53 21.93
C ARG A 156 -7.52 -10.02 20.78
N PHE A 157 -7.80 -8.82 20.28
CA PHE A 157 -6.95 -8.16 19.29
C PHE A 157 -5.56 -7.85 19.85
N TYR A 158 -5.49 -7.34 21.09
CA TYR A 158 -4.21 -7.11 21.78
C TYR A 158 -3.37 -8.39 21.90
N LEU A 159 -4.01 -9.53 22.15
CA LEU A 159 -3.33 -10.82 22.25
C LEU A 159 -2.94 -11.43 20.89
N GLY A 160 -3.30 -10.79 19.77
CA GLY A 160 -3.06 -11.30 18.41
C GLY A 160 -4.06 -12.37 17.97
N GLN A 161 -5.20 -12.49 18.67
CA GLN A 161 -6.27 -13.44 18.36
C GLN A 161 -7.36 -12.76 17.52
N THR A 162 -7.00 -12.26 16.34
CA THR A 162 -7.85 -11.40 15.48
C THR A 162 -9.20 -12.04 15.16
N MET A 163 -9.22 -13.32 14.79
CA MET A 163 -10.47 -14.03 14.48
C MET A 163 -11.46 -14.04 15.66
N MET A 164 -10.94 -14.26 16.89
CA MET A 164 -11.78 -14.19 18.10
C MET A 164 -12.25 -12.77 18.38
N GLY A 165 -11.40 -11.76 18.18
CA GLY A 165 -11.80 -10.36 18.28
C GLY A 165 -12.94 -10.01 17.32
N VAL A 166 -12.89 -10.49 16.07
CA VAL A 166 -13.95 -10.27 15.07
C VAL A 166 -15.26 -10.92 15.51
N PHE A 167 -15.23 -12.15 16.04
CA PHE A 167 -16.43 -12.77 16.61
C PHE A 167 -17.03 -11.93 17.75
N TYR A 168 -16.20 -11.40 18.64
CA TYR A 168 -16.66 -10.52 19.72
C TYR A 168 -17.33 -9.25 19.19
N LEU A 169 -16.78 -8.63 18.13
CA LEU A 169 -17.38 -7.45 17.51
C LEU A 169 -18.74 -7.75 16.88
N ILE A 170 -18.88 -8.88 16.17
CA ILE A 170 -20.16 -9.27 15.54
C ILE A 170 -21.22 -9.57 16.61
N PHE A 171 -20.83 -10.18 17.73
CA PHE A 171 -21.75 -10.55 18.81
C PHE A 171 -21.84 -9.52 19.94
N CYS A 172 -21.18 -8.36 19.86
CA CYS A 172 -21.09 -7.41 20.98
C CYS A 172 -22.45 -6.92 21.49
N TRP A 173 -23.44 -6.80 20.59
CA TRP A 173 -24.83 -6.44 20.90
C TRP A 173 -25.61 -7.48 21.70
N THR A 174 -25.14 -8.74 21.79
CA THR A 174 -25.82 -9.80 22.57
C THR A 174 -25.45 -9.77 24.04
N LEU A 175 -24.49 -8.91 24.45
CA LEU A 175 -23.88 -8.88 25.78
C LEU A 175 -23.15 -10.17 26.22
N ILE A 176 -23.30 -11.28 25.49
CA ILE A 176 -22.59 -12.54 25.73
C ILE A 176 -21.06 -12.34 25.72
N PRO A 177 -20.46 -11.61 24.75
CA PRO A 177 -19.01 -11.36 24.75
C PRO A 177 -18.54 -10.58 25.98
N SER A 178 -19.39 -9.71 26.55
CA SER A 178 -19.06 -8.95 27.76
C SER A 178 -18.94 -9.87 28.98
N PHE A 179 -19.81 -10.87 29.10
CA PHE A 179 -19.75 -11.84 30.19
C PHE A 179 -18.52 -12.75 30.07
N ILE A 180 -18.19 -13.20 28.86
CA ILE A 180 -17.00 -14.03 28.63
C ILE A 180 -15.73 -13.22 28.92
N ALA A 181 -15.66 -11.96 28.48
CA ALA A 181 -14.52 -11.10 28.76
C ALA A 181 -14.33 -10.81 30.26
N PHE A 182 -15.41 -10.77 31.02
CA PHE A 182 -15.36 -10.64 32.48
C PHE A 182 -14.75 -11.87 33.16
N ILE A 183 -15.02 -13.08 32.65
CA ILE A 183 -14.33 -14.30 33.09
C ILE A 183 -12.85 -14.25 32.70
N ASP A 184 -12.54 -13.83 31.47
CA ASP A 184 -11.16 -13.67 30.99
C ASP A 184 -10.37 -12.68 31.85
N PHE A 185 -11.00 -11.61 32.34
CA PHE A 185 -10.37 -10.66 33.27
C PHE A 185 -9.84 -11.35 34.52
N PHE A 186 -10.69 -12.10 35.22
CA PHE A 186 -10.24 -12.86 36.40
C PHE A 186 -9.20 -13.91 36.03
N ALA A 187 -9.36 -14.58 34.90
CA ALA A 187 -8.37 -15.54 34.42
C ALA A 187 -6.99 -14.88 34.22
N PHE A 188 -6.92 -13.67 33.64
CA PHE A 188 -5.66 -12.95 33.46
C PHE A 188 -5.08 -12.42 34.78
N VAL A 189 -5.93 -11.96 35.71
CA VAL A 189 -5.49 -11.53 37.04
C VAL A 189 -4.82 -12.67 37.80
N PHE A 190 -5.47 -13.85 37.84
CA PHE A 190 -4.98 -15.03 38.56
C PHE A 190 -3.93 -15.85 37.79
N MET A 191 -3.72 -15.59 36.50
CA MET A 191 -2.69 -16.26 35.71
C MET A 191 -1.28 -15.76 36.07
N SER A 192 -0.32 -16.67 36.17
CA SER A 192 1.09 -16.30 36.37
C SER A 192 1.72 -15.71 35.10
N GLN A 193 2.71 -14.83 35.26
CA GLN A 193 3.38 -14.15 34.14
C GLN A 193 3.99 -15.16 33.14
N ASN A 194 4.66 -16.19 33.66
CA ASN A 194 5.26 -17.25 32.83
C ASN A 194 4.23 -17.99 31.97
N LYS A 195 3.05 -18.31 32.54
CA LYS A 195 1.96 -18.96 31.79
C LYS A 195 1.40 -18.04 30.69
N PHE A 196 1.30 -16.76 30.98
CA PHE A 196 0.85 -15.76 30.01
C PHE A 196 1.85 -15.63 28.85
N ASP A 197 3.14 -15.49 29.15
CA ASP A 197 4.18 -15.35 28.13
C ASP A 197 4.27 -16.60 27.23
N LEU A 198 4.22 -17.79 27.83
CA LEU A 198 4.21 -19.06 27.08
C LEU A 198 3.01 -19.20 26.15
N LYS A 199 1.89 -18.54 26.43
CA LYS A 199 0.67 -18.63 25.62
C LYS A 199 0.57 -17.53 24.57
N TYR A 200 1.00 -16.31 24.89
CA TYR A 200 0.72 -15.13 24.07
C TYR A 200 1.96 -14.46 23.47
N ASN A 201 3.17 -14.70 24.01
CA ASN A 201 4.44 -14.09 23.60
C ASN A 201 5.42 -15.10 22.99
N ARG A 202 4.91 -16.11 22.27
CA ARG A 202 5.73 -17.00 21.43
C ARG A 202 6.23 -16.30 20.19
#